data_AF-A0A815V4E5-F1
#
_entry.id   AF-A0A815V4E5-F1
#
_cell.length_a   1.000
_cell.length_b   1.000
_cell.length_c   1.000
_cell.angle_alpha   90.00
_cell.angle_beta   90.00
_cell.angle_gamma   90.00
#
_symmetry.space_group_name_H-M   'P 1'
#
loop_
_entity.id
_entity.type
_entity.pdbx_description
1 polymer ?
#
loop_
_entity_poly.entity_id
_entity_poly.type
_entity_poly.pdbx_seq_one_letter_code
_entity_poly.pdbx_strand_id
1 'polypeptide(L)'
;MLTVFLLSFGVPAYALIHDAQPFTWHLPRKIFNIAYWEIFGDLKVLELIEDNYTLPGYFTYVLLGIYMAFGAILLVNLLIAMFSNTFSSCQTDTDYIWKSQRFKLVFEYLDRPSLPPPLICIPHLYRLFLFTSTRFFKSPTRLKQIYQKHIQRTSLQKVLTDKDVSYLEELEDARGDEVYFQYLKNKQQRQTIYPSTLLGQAIFDMGEEKLYVKKKFSEF
;
A
#
# COMPACT_ATOMS: atom_id res chain seq x y z
N MET A 1 -5.95 -4.04 20.90
CA MET A 1 -6.16 -2.78 21.66
C MET A 1 -7.62 -2.36 21.66
N LEU A 2 -8.25 -2.14 20.50
CA LEU A 2 -9.67 -1.78 20.41
C LEU A 2 -10.60 -2.82 21.08
N THR A 3 -10.37 -4.12 20.88
CA THR A 3 -11.17 -5.18 21.50
C THR A 3 -11.07 -5.20 23.03
N VAL A 4 -9.86 -5.00 23.57
CA VAL A 4 -9.61 -4.92 25.02
C VAL A 4 -10.29 -3.69 25.61
N PHE A 5 -10.19 -2.56 24.92
CA PHE A 5 -10.85 -1.31 25.30
C PHE A 5 -12.38 -1.43 25.31
N LEU A 6 -12.95 -2.04 24.26
CA LEU A 6 -14.40 -2.30 24.15
C LEU A 6 -14.90 -3.19 25.27
N LEU A 7 -14.19 -4.27 25.59
CA LEU A 7 -14.58 -5.19 26.66
C LEU A 7 -14.45 -4.57 28.06
N SER A 8 -13.41 -3.74 28.27
CA SER A 8 -13.15 -3.04 29.54
C SER A 8 -14.30 -2.10 29.94
N PHE A 9 -14.97 -1.47 28.96
CA PHE A 9 -16.17 -0.65 29.20
C PHE A 9 -17.46 -1.48 29.11
N GLY A 10 -17.60 -2.30 28.07
CA GLY A 10 -18.84 -2.98 27.76
C GLY A 10 -19.30 -3.96 28.86
N VAL A 11 -18.38 -4.70 29.49
CA VAL A 11 -18.72 -5.65 30.56
C VAL A 11 -19.28 -4.94 31.80
N PRO A 12 -18.59 -3.96 32.42
CA PRO A 12 -19.13 -3.26 33.57
C PRO A 12 -20.35 -2.40 33.23
N ALA A 13 -20.39 -1.73 32.07
CA ALA A 13 -21.56 -0.96 31.66
C ALA A 13 -22.80 -1.85 31.53
N TYR A 14 -22.67 -3.02 30.88
CA TYR A 14 -23.78 -3.96 30.75
C TYR A 14 -24.24 -4.49 32.11
N ALA A 15 -23.31 -4.79 33.02
CA ALA A 15 -23.59 -5.31 34.35
C ALA A 15 -24.23 -4.27 35.31
N LEU A 16 -23.99 -2.98 35.09
CA LEU A 16 -24.57 -1.90 35.90
C LEU A 16 -25.95 -1.46 35.39
N ILE A 17 -26.19 -1.53 34.08
CA ILE A 17 -27.45 -1.11 33.45
C ILE A 17 -28.52 -2.20 33.54
N HIS A 18 -28.12 -3.47 33.39
CA HIS A 18 -29.05 -4.60 33.40
C HIS A 18 -28.96 -5.34 34.73
N ASP A 19 -30.11 -5.54 35.36
CA ASP A 19 -30.24 -6.43 36.52
C ASP A 19 -29.81 -7.86 36.16
N ALA A 20 -29.50 -8.67 37.18
CA ALA A 20 -28.98 -10.03 37.05
C ALA A 20 -29.74 -10.87 35.98
N GLN A 21 -29.13 -11.01 34.80
CA GLN A 21 -29.64 -11.83 33.71
C GLN A 21 -28.93 -13.20 33.69
N PRO A 22 -29.63 -14.28 33.29
CA PRO A 22 -28.98 -15.57 33.07
C PRO A 22 -27.98 -15.49 31.92
N PHE A 23 -26.92 -16.30 32.00
CA PHE A 23 -25.94 -16.39 30.93
C PHE A 23 -26.59 -16.88 29.63
N THR A 24 -26.36 -16.14 28.54
CA THR A 24 -26.87 -16.47 27.21
C THR A 24 -25.76 -16.32 26.17
N TRP A 25 -25.78 -17.16 25.13
CA TRP A 25 -24.76 -17.13 24.06
C TRP A 25 -24.73 -15.82 23.25
N HIS A 26 -25.81 -15.05 23.29
CA HIS A 26 -25.89 -13.75 22.63
C HIS A 26 -25.40 -12.59 23.50
N LEU A 27 -25.09 -12.84 24.78
CA LEU A 27 -24.61 -11.84 25.74
C LEU A 27 -23.32 -11.14 25.27
N PRO A 28 -22.28 -11.85 24.80
CA PRO A 28 -21.07 -11.19 24.30
C PRO A 28 -21.38 -10.24 23.15
N ARG A 29 -22.27 -10.63 22.24
CA ARG A 29 -22.69 -9.78 21.11
C ARG A 29 -23.39 -8.51 21.58
N LYS A 30 -24.24 -8.59 22.60
CA LYS A 30 -24.91 -7.42 23.20
C LYS A 30 -23.90 -6.46 23.83
N ILE A 31 -22.99 -6.99 24.65
CA ILE A 31 -21.92 -6.25 25.32
C ILE A 31 -21.04 -5.52 24.29
N PHE A 32 -20.59 -6.23 23.26
CA PHE A 32 -19.77 -5.64 22.20
C PHE A 32 -20.51 -4.57 21.41
N ASN A 33 -21.76 -4.80 21.03
CA ASN A 33 -22.53 -3.85 20.24
C ASN A 33 -22.74 -2.53 21.00
N ILE A 34 -23.11 -2.60 22.29
CA ILE A 34 -23.34 -1.40 23.10
C ILE A 34 -22.06 -0.56 23.16
N ALA A 35 -20.91 -1.17 23.46
CA ALA A 35 -19.65 -0.43 23.50
C ALA A 35 -19.17 0.05 22.11
N TYR A 36 -19.39 -0.74 21.06
CA TYR A 36 -18.89 -0.43 19.72
C TYR A 36 -19.59 0.78 19.08
N TRP A 37 -20.93 0.81 19.14
CA TRP A 37 -21.71 1.90 18.55
C TRP A 37 -21.47 3.23 19.26
N GLU A 38 -21.16 3.19 20.56
CA GLU A 38 -20.80 4.35 21.36
C GLU A 38 -19.56 5.10 20.83
N ILE A 39 -18.55 4.39 20.30
CA ILE A 39 -17.36 5.00 19.67
C ILE A 39 -17.74 5.91 18.49
N PHE A 40 -18.78 5.54 17.77
CA PHE A 40 -19.28 6.28 16.61
C PHE A 40 -20.29 7.38 16.99
N GLY A 41 -20.59 7.55 18.27
CA GLY A 41 -21.49 8.60 18.77
C GLY A 41 -22.97 8.20 18.83
N ASP A 42 -23.31 6.92 18.64
CA ASP A 42 -24.66 6.40 18.88
C ASP A 42 -24.80 6.03 20.35
N LEU A 43 -25.11 7.05 21.19
CA LEU A 43 -25.05 7.01 22.65
C LEU A 43 -26.25 6.30 23.32
N LYS A 44 -26.48 5.03 22.98
CA LYS A 44 -27.59 4.24 23.53
C LYS A 44 -27.50 4.03 25.04
N VAL A 45 -26.29 4.05 25.60
CA VAL A 45 -26.08 3.91 27.04
C VAL A 45 -26.71 5.09 27.80
N LEU A 46 -26.68 6.29 27.23
CA LEU A 46 -27.24 7.48 27.86
C LEU A 46 -28.77 7.38 28.01
N GLU A 47 -29.46 6.96 26.95
CA GLU A 47 -30.92 6.72 26.96
C GLU A 47 -31.31 5.69 28.03
N LEU A 48 -30.55 4.60 28.14
CA LEU A 48 -30.78 3.56 29.15
C LEU A 48 -30.55 4.01 30.60
N ILE A 49 -29.65 4.98 30.83
CA ILE A 49 -29.42 5.57 32.15
C ILE A 49 -30.55 6.55 32.51
N GLU A 50 -31.01 7.34 31.54
CA GLU A 50 -32.06 8.34 31.74
C GLU A 50 -33.41 7.70 32.06
N ASP A 51 -33.70 6.55 31.47
CA ASP A 51 -34.90 5.75 31.79
C ASP A 51 -34.85 5.09 33.18
N ASN A 52 -33.67 5.00 33.81
CA ASN A 52 -33.47 4.25 35.05
C ASN A 52 -32.57 5.01 36.06
N TYR A 53 -33.15 5.97 36.78
CA TYR A 53 -32.49 6.79 37.81
C TYR A 53 -32.08 5.97 39.04
N THR A 54 -31.04 5.15 38.90
CA THR A 54 -30.50 4.30 39.98
C THR A 54 -29.05 4.69 40.30
N LEU A 55 -28.58 4.35 41.50
CA LEU A 55 -27.18 4.58 41.90
C LEU A 55 -26.16 3.97 40.92
N PRO A 56 -26.35 2.75 40.38
CA PRO A 56 -25.52 2.20 39.29
C PRO A 56 -25.50 3.05 38.00
N GLY A 57 -26.59 3.75 37.69
CA GLY A 57 -26.67 4.65 36.54
C GLY A 57 -25.66 5.79 36.60
N TYR A 58 -25.46 6.40 37.77
CA TYR A 58 -24.46 7.46 37.96
C TYR A 58 -23.03 6.94 37.75
N PHE A 59 -22.71 5.74 38.24
CA PHE A 59 -21.39 5.12 37.98
C PHE A 59 -21.18 4.85 36.50
N THR A 60 -22.24 4.40 35.80
CA THR A 60 -22.20 4.16 34.36
C THR A 60 -21.99 5.47 33.59
N TYR A 61 -22.59 6.58 34.03
CA TYR A 61 -22.38 7.90 33.44
C TYR A 61 -20.91 8.38 33.56
N VAL A 62 -20.29 8.19 34.73
CA VAL A 62 -18.86 8.49 34.93
C VAL A 62 -17.98 7.58 34.06
N LEU A 63 -18.30 6.28 34.02
CA LEU A 63 -17.60 5.29 33.18
C LEU A 63 -17.68 5.67 31.70
N LEU A 64 -18.85 6.13 31.24
CA LEU A 64 -19.09 6.62 29.88
C LEU A 64 -18.25 7.86 29.58
N GLY A 65 -18.18 8.83 30.49
CA GLY A 65 -17.33 10.02 30.30
C GLY A 65 -15.85 9.68 30.15
N ILE A 66 -15.33 8.78 30.99
CA ILE A 66 -13.95 8.27 30.88
C ILE A 66 -13.77 7.54 29.55
N TYR A 67 -14.71 6.66 29.19
CA TYR A 67 -14.68 5.93 27.93
C TYR A 67 -14.61 6.84 26.71
N MET A 68 -15.45 7.88 26.65
CA MET A 68 -15.46 8.85 25.56
C MET A 68 -14.14 9.64 25.48
N ALA A 69 -13.54 10.00 26.63
CA ALA A 69 -12.24 10.64 26.66
C ALA A 69 -11.14 9.75 26.07
N PHE A 70 -11.04 8.48 26.50
CA PHE A 70 -10.05 7.55 25.94
C PHE A 70 -10.31 7.21 24.46
N GLY A 71 -11.58 7.06 24.06
CA GLY A 71 -11.97 6.78 22.68
C GLY A 71 -11.62 7.93 21.73
N ALA A 72 -12.08 9.15 22.06
CA ALA A 72 -11.89 10.33 21.22
C ALA A 72 -10.46 10.89 21.28
N ILE A 73 -9.87 10.97 22.48
CA ILE A 73 -8.60 11.69 22.67
C ILE A 73 -7.39 10.79 22.47
N LEU A 74 -7.46 9.51 22.84
CA LEU A 74 -6.30 8.61 22.79
C LEU A 74 -6.35 7.69 21.59
N LEU A 75 -7.44 6.95 21.37
CA LEU A 75 -7.46 5.97 20.29
C LEU A 75 -7.45 6.60 18.89
N VAL A 76 -8.34 7.55 18.60
CA VAL A 76 -8.40 8.16 17.26
C VAL A 76 -7.17 9.02 16.97
N ASN A 77 -6.73 9.84 17.91
CA ASN A 77 -5.57 10.71 17.70
C ASN A 77 -4.26 9.92 17.54
N LEU A 78 -4.08 8.85 18.31
CA LEU A 78 -2.91 7.97 18.14
C LEU A 78 -3.00 7.15 16.86
N LEU A 79 -4.21 6.71 16.46
CA LEU A 79 -4.40 5.99 15.20
C LEU A 79 -4.07 6.88 14.00
N ILE A 80 -4.54 8.14 14.01
CA ILE A 80 -4.22 9.12 12.98
C ILE A 80 -2.71 9.37 12.95
N ALA A 81 -2.07 9.54 14.10
CA ALA A 81 -0.62 9.74 14.17
C ALA A 81 0.16 8.54 13.63
N MET A 82 -0.25 7.32 13.97
CA MET A 82 0.37 6.09 13.47
C MET A 82 0.19 5.96 11.96
N PHE A 83 -1.03 6.18 11.43
CA PHE A 83 -1.26 6.16 9.99
C PHE A 83 -0.48 7.25 9.28
N SER A 84 -0.40 8.46 9.81
CA SER A 84 0.40 9.53 9.21
C SER A 84 1.88 9.16 9.14
N ASN A 85 2.43 8.59 10.22
CA ASN A 85 3.83 8.18 10.27
C ASN A 85 4.12 7.01 9.31
N THR A 86 3.27 5.98 9.33
CA THR A 86 3.40 4.84 8.42
C THR A 86 3.18 5.25 6.98
N PHE A 87 2.23 6.15 6.69
CA PHE A 87 2.01 6.68 5.33
C PHE A 87 3.24 7.43 4.84
N SER A 88 3.81 8.32 5.65
CA SER A 88 5.05 9.01 5.28
C SER A 88 6.23 8.06 5.05
N SER A 89 6.30 6.96 5.81
CA SER A 89 7.38 5.98 5.68
C SER A 89 7.18 5.04 4.49
N CYS A 90 5.93 4.63 4.21
CA CYS A 90 5.60 3.71 3.12
C CYS A 90 5.42 4.42 1.77
N GLN A 91 5.19 5.74 1.72
CA GLN A 91 4.99 6.47 0.47
C GLN A 91 6.22 6.35 -0.45
N THR A 92 7.43 6.42 0.10
CA THR A 92 8.67 6.30 -0.68
C THR A 92 8.83 4.93 -1.34
N ASP A 93 8.39 3.89 -0.66
CA ASP A 93 8.50 2.50 -1.13
C ASP A 93 7.33 2.15 -2.06
N THR A 94 6.16 2.71 -1.80
CA THR A 94 4.94 2.50 -2.60
C THR A 94 5.08 3.09 -4.00
N ASP A 95 5.75 4.23 -4.16
CA ASP A 95 5.99 4.82 -5.49
C ASP A 95 6.83 3.90 -6.39
N TYR A 96 7.83 3.23 -5.82
CA TYR A 96 8.63 2.25 -6.54
C TYR A 96 7.79 1.01 -6.92
N ILE A 97 7.05 0.46 -5.95
CA ILE A 97 6.17 -0.69 -6.17
C ILE A 97 5.11 -0.38 -7.23
N TRP A 98 4.47 0.78 -7.14
CA TRP A 98 3.46 1.24 -8.08
C TRP A 98 4.04 1.38 -9.49
N LYS A 99 5.22 1.97 -9.64
CA LYS A 99 5.90 2.06 -10.94
C LYS A 99 6.20 0.66 -11.49
N SER A 100 6.74 -0.25 -10.67
CA SER A 100 7.01 -1.64 -11.07
C SER A 100 5.74 -2.38 -11.51
N GLN A 101 4.65 -2.25 -10.74
CA GLN A 101 3.35 -2.83 -11.07
C GLN A 101 2.75 -2.22 -12.33
N ARG A 102 2.88 -0.90 -12.52
CA ARG A 102 2.45 -0.20 -13.72
C ARG A 102 3.19 -0.70 -14.96
N PHE A 103 4.50 -0.88 -14.89
CA PHE A 103 5.26 -1.44 -16.02
C PHE A 103 4.79 -2.85 -16.37
N LYS A 104 4.59 -3.72 -15.38
CA LYS A 104 4.06 -5.08 -15.58
C LYS A 104 2.67 -5.05 -16.24
N LEU A 105 1.78 -4.19 -15.74
CA LEU A 105 0.44 -4.01 -16.32
C LEU A 105 0.51 -3.53 -17.77
N VAL A 106 1.30 -2.49 -18.05
CA VAL A 106 1.45 -1.96 -19.43
C VAL A 106 1.96 -3.04 -20.37
N PHE A 107 2.96 -3.83 -19.95
CA PHE A 107 3.47 -4.94 -20.75
C PHE A 107 2.40 -6.01 -21.00
N GLU A 108 1.63 -6.37 -19.97
CA GLU A 108 0.54 -7.34 -20.09
C GLU A 108 -0.58 -6.86 -21.02
N TYR A 109 -0.93 -5.57 -20.99
CA TYR A 109 -1.96 -4.99 -21.87
C TYR A 109 -1.54 -4.92 -23.34
N LEU A 110 -0.24 -4.81 -23.62
CA LEU A 110 0.26 -4.82 -25.00
C LEU A 110 0.11 -6.18 -25.66
N ASP A 111 0.30 -7.27 -24.92
CA ASP A 111 0.16 -8.64 -25.47
C ASP A 111 -1.30 -9.09 -25.60
N ARG A 112 -2.24 -8.42 -24.94
CA ARG A 112 -3.68 -8.76 -24.99
C ARG A 112 -4.34 -8.17 -26.24
N PRO A 113 -5.21 -8.93 -26.95
CA PRO A 113 -5.99 -8.37 -28.05
C PRO A 113 -6.87 -7.23 -27.54
N SER A 114 -6.97 -6.14 -28.30
CA SER A 114 -7.55 -4.83 -27.90
C SER A 114 -9.06 -4.80 -27.64
N LEU A 115 -9.69 -5.96 -27.45
CA LEU A 115 -11.14 -6.08 -27.28
C LEU A 115 -11.49 -6.17 -25.79
N PRO A 116 -12.57 -5.50 -25.34
CA PRO A 116 -13.04 -5.59 -23.97
C PRO A 116 -13.40 -7.06 -23.61
N PRO A 117 -13.37 -7.44 -22.33
CA PRO A 117 -13.59 -8.82 -21.87
C PRO A 117 -14.75 -9.59 -22.53
N PRO A 118 -15.93 -8.99 -22.82
CA PRO A 118 -17.02 -9.72 -23.51
C PRO A 118 -16.75 -10.04 -24.99
N LEU A 119 -15.86 -9.32 -25.68
CA LEU A 119 -15.58 -9.49 -27.12
C LEU A 119 -14.30 -10.28 -27.42
N ILE A 120 -13.62 -10.79 -26.38
CA ILE A 120 -12.39 -11.59 -26.49
C ILE A 120 -12.58 -12.93 -27.23
N CYS A 121 -13.81 -13.45 -27.32
CA CYS A 121 -14.10 -14.69 -28.03
C CYS A 121 -13.81 -14.60 -29.54
N ILE A 122 -13.99 -13.43 -30.16
CA ILE A 122 -13.83 -13.23 -31.62
C ILE A 122 -12.37 -13.51 -32.08
N PRO A 123 -11.32 -12.92 -31.49
CA PRO A 123 -9.95 -13.22 -31.87
C PRO A 123 -9.53 -14.66 -31.55
N HIS A 124 -10.08 -15.28 -30.50
CA HIS A 124 -9.83 -16.70 -30.22
C HIS A 124 -10.49 -17.62 -31.26
N LEU A 125 -11.73 -17.35 -31.67
CA LEU A 125 -12.43 -18.07 -32.72
C LEU A 125 -11.76 -17.90 -34.09
N TYR A 126 -11.28 -16.69 -34.42
CA TYR A 126 -10.51 -16.44 -35.65
C TYR A 126 -9.20 -17.24 -35.69
N ARG A 127 -8.46 -17.32 -34.57
CA ARG A 127 -7.25 -18.17 -34.47
C ARG A 127 -7.57 -19.65 -34.66
N LEU A 128 -8.67 -20.14 -34.07
CA LEU A 128 -9.09 -21.53 -34.17
C LEU A 128 -9.56 -21.88 -35.60
N PHE A 129 -10.28 -20.97 -36.25
CA PHE A 129 -10.69 -21.09 -37.65
C PHE A 129 -9.48 -21.11 -38.60
N LEU A 130 -8.49 -20.24 -38.41
CA LEU A 130 -7.26 -20.29 -39.19
C LEU A 130 -6.48 -21.58 -38.94
N PHE A 131 -6.34 -22.01 -37.69
CA PHE A 131 -5.61 -23.25 -37.38
C PHE A 131 -6.25 -24.48 -38.05
N THR A 132 -7.57 -24.57 -38.01
CA THR A 132 -8.30 -25.65 -38.68
C THR A 132 -8.23 -25.52 -40.21
N SER A 133 -8.39 -24.34 -40.79
CA SER A 133 -8.32 -24.14 -42.24
C SER A 133 -6.92 -24.39 -42.81
N THR A 134 -5.85 -24.04 -42.09
CA THR A 134 -4.46 -24.36 -42.49
C THR A 134 -4.15 -25.85 -42.44
N ARG A 135 -4.89 -26.64 -41.66
CA ARG A 135 -4.78 -28.10 -41.62
C ARG A 135 -5.51 -28.77 -42.78
N PHE A 136 -6.55 -28.11 -43.31
CA PHE A 136 -7.30 -28.56 -44.50
C PHE A 136 -6.70 -28.04 -45.82
N PHE A 137 -6.11 -26.84 -45.85
CA PHE A 137 -5.47 -26.25 -47.03
C PHE A 137 -3.94 -26.23 -46.89
N LYS A 138 -3.23 -27.01 -47.72
CA LYS A 138 -1.77 -27.25 -47.70
C LYS A 138 -0.85 -26.04 -47.90
N SER A 139 -1.33 -24.80 -47.97
CA SER A 139 -0.43 -23.65 -48.11
C SER A 139 -0.99 -22.34 -47.56
N PRO A 140 -0.48 -21.86 -46.41
CA PRO A 140 -0.72 -20.50 -45.97
C PRO A 140 0.57 -19.83 -45.46
N THR A 141 1.63 -19.82 -46.28
CA THR A 141 2.92 -19.19 -45.90
C THR A 141 2.77 -17.67 -45.70
N ARG A 142 1.92 -17.01 -46.49
CA ARG A 142 1.68 -15.55 -46.42
C ARG A 142 0.88 -15.09 -45.20
N LEU A 143 -0.18 -15.80 -44.81
CA LEU A 143 -0.98 -15.41 -43.63
C LEU A 143 -0.21 -15.62 -42.33
N LYS A 144 0.58 -16.71 -42.24
CA LYS A 144 1.45 -16.98 -41.10
C LYS A 144 2.48 -15.85 -40.94
N GLN A 145 3.07 -15.39 -42.04
CA GLN A 145 3.94 -14.22 -42.06
C GLN A 145 3.25 -12.92 -41.63
N ILE A 146 2.02 -12.64 -42.10
CA ILE A 146 1.27 -11.43 -41.70
C ILE A 146 0.93 -11.44 -40.21
N TYR A 147 0.49 -12.59 -39.68
CA TYR A 147 0.19 -12.76 -38.26
C TYR A 147 1.44 -12.61 -37.38
N GLN A 148 2.54 -13.22 -37.80
CA GLN A 148 3.83 -13.16 -37.11
C GLN A 148 4.43 -11.75 -37.17
N LYS A 149 4.26 -11.03 -38.29
CA LYS A 149 4.65 -9.62 -38.46
C LYS A 149 3.81 -8.68 -37.59
N HIS A 150 2.52 -8.98 -37.36
CA HIS A 150 1.66 -8.21 -36.46
C HIS A 150 2.06 -8.39 -34.99
N ILE A 151 2.28 -9.63 -34.53
CA ILE A 151 2.76 -9.92 -33.16
C ILE A 151 4.10 -9.22 -32.89
N GLN A 152 5.01 -9.24 -33.85
CA GLN A 152 6.32 -8.61 -33.73
C GLN A 152 6.30 -7.07 -33.68
N ARG A 153 5.18 -6.41 -33.99
CA ARG A 153 5.03 -4.94 -33.87
C ARG A 153 4.55 -4.52 -32.48
N THR A 154 3.97 -5.44 -31.71
CA THR A 154 3.38 -5.15 -30.40
C THR A 154 4.39 -5.27 -29.26
N SER A 155 5.48 -6.01 -29.46
CA SER A 155 6.64 -5.99 -28.57
C SER A 155 7.35 -4.64 -28.67
N LEU A 156 7.39 -3.88 -27.58
CA LEU A 156 8.04 -2.55 -27.42
C LEU A 156 9.49 -2.48 -27.95
N GLN A 157 10.11 -3.64 -28.18
CA GLN A 157 11.45 -3.82 -28.74
C GLN A 157 11.67 -3.18 -30.12
N LYS A 158 10.61 -2.78 -30.85
CA LYS A 158 10.75 -2.16 -32.19
C LYS A 158 10.61 -0.63 -32.24
N VAL A 159 10.32 0.04 -31.13
CA VAL A 159 10.14 1.52 -31.13
C VAL A 159 11.47 2.26 -30.96
N LEU A 160 12.47 1.65 -30.31
CA LEU A 160 13.82 2.19 -30.26
C LEU A 160 14.66 1.57 -31.39
N THR A 161 15.15 2.41 -32.29
CA THR A 161 16.18 2.03 -33.27
C THR A 161 17.49 1.80 -32.50
N ASP A 162 18.38 0.90 -32.92
CA ASP A 162 19.69 0.68 -32.25
C ASP A 162 20.45 1.99 -32.02
N LYS A 163 20.28 2.97 -32.92
CA LYS A 163 20.81 4.32 -32.78
C LYS A 163 20.21 5.07 -31.59
N ASP A 164 18.89 5.03 -31.42
CA ASP A 164 18.20 5.68 -30.30
C ASP A 164 18.62 5.06 -28.97
N VAL A 165 18.91 3.75 -28.94
CA VAL A 165 19.46 3.07 -27.76
C VAL A 165 20.85 3.61 -27.42
N SER A 166 21.76 3.69 -28.39
CA SER A 166 23.10 4.26 -28.17
C SER A 166 23.08 5.73 -27.71
N TYR A 167 22.19 6.54 -28.29
CA TYR A 167 22.05 7.94 -27.86
C TYR A 167 21.49 8.06 -26.44
N LEU A 168 20.56 7.19 -26.05
CA LEU A 168 20.00 7.21 -24.70
C LEU A 168 20.99 6.69 -23.66
N GLU A 169 21.82 5.70 -24.00
CA GLU A 169 22.91 5.21 -23.16
C GLU A 169 23.95 6.31 -22.93
N GLU A 170 24.34 7.05 -23.96
CA GLU A 170 25.23 8.21 -23.85
C GLU A 170 24.63 9.35 -23.00
N LEU A 171 23.32 9.58 -23.11
CA LEU A 171 22.61 10.57 -22.29
C LEU A 171 22.42 10.13 -20.83
N GLU A 172 22.27 8.83 -20.57
CA GLU A 172 22.24 8.26 -19.23
C GLU A 172 23.61 8.31 -18.57
N ASP A 173 24.69 8.01 -19.30
CA ASP A 173 26.07 8.15 -18.82
C ASP A 173 26.41 9.62 -18.53
N ALA A 174 26.10 10.54 -19.45
CA ALA A 174 26.34 11.97 -19.25
C ALA A 174 25.56 12.54 -18.06
N ARG A 175 24.31 12.13 -17.87
CA ARG A 175 23.49 12.51 -16.71
C ARG A 175 23.99 11.84 -15.43
N GLY A 176 24.41 10.58 -15.51
CA GLY A 176 24.97 9.81 -14.40
C GLY A 176 26.24 10.46 -13.86
N ASP A 177 27.11 10.89 -14.77
CA ASP A 177 28.31 11.65 -14.47
C ASP A 177 27.99 13.00 -13.83
N GLU A 178 27.06 13.79 -14.38
CA GLU A 178 26.68 15.08 -13.80
C GLU A 178 26.12 14.93 -12.37
N VAL A 179 25.25 13.94 -12.15
CA VAL A 179 24.71 13.61 -10.82
C VAL A 179 25.81 13.12 -9.89
N TYR A 180 26.77 12.34 -10.38
CA TYR A 180 27.92 11.84 -9.62
C TYR A 180 28.88 12.98 -9.24
N PHE A 181 29.17 13.91 -10.16
CA PHE A 181 29.95 15.12 -9.90
C PHE A 181 29.26 16.02 -8.88
N GLN A 182 27.94 16.18 -8.96
CA GLN A 182 27.17 16.91 -7.97
C GLN A 182 27.20 16.22 -6.59
N TYR A 183 27.15 14.89 -6.56
CA TYR A 183 27.36 14.11 -5.34
C TYR A 183 28.77 14.31 -4.76
N LEU A 184 29.81 14.24 -5.58
CA LEU A 184 31.20 14.49 -5.18
C LEU A 184 31.40 15.91 -4.65
N LYS A 185 30.79 16.92 -5.29
CA LYS A 185 30.81 18.31 -4.85
C LYS A 185 30.15 18.48 -3.47
N ASN A 186 28.99 17.85 -3.27
CA ASN A 186 28.31 17.81 -1.99
C ASN A 186 29.11 17.03 -0.93
N LYS A 187 29.85 15.99 -1.32
CA LYS A 187 30.74 15.21 -0.44
C LYS A 187 31.96 16.03 0.00
N GLN A 188 32.60 16.76 -0.93
CA GLN A 188 33.70 17.67 -0.60
C GLN A 188 33.26 18.80 0.32
N GLN A 189 32.09 19.41 0.09
CA GLN A 189 31.56 20.44 0.98
C GLN A 189 31.33 19.91 2.41
N ARG A 190 30.84 18.69 2.57
CA ARG A 190 30.71 18.05 3.90
C ARG A 190 32.06 17.82 4.57
N GLN A 191 33.08 17.41 3.82
CA GLN A 191 34.44 17.24 4.35
C GLN A 191 35.10 18.56 4.78
N THR A 192 34.75 19.69 4.16
CA THR A 192 35.24 21.02 4.61
C THR A 192 34.54 21.54 5.88
N ILE A 193 33.33 21.05 6.18
CA ILE A 193 32.53 21.48 7.34
C ILE A 193 32.99 20.79 8.64
N TYR A 194 33.60 19.61 8.54
CA TYR A 194 34.22 18.91 9.67
C TYR A 194 35.75 18.92 9.49
N PRO A 195 36.51 19.74 10.24
CA PRO A 195 37.97 19.72 10.12
C PRO A 195 38.52 18.36 10.56
N SER A 196 39.74 18.03 10.11
CA SER A 196 40.52 16.79 10.34
C SER A 196 40.74 16.45 11.82
N THR A 197 39.66 16.18 12.53
CA THR A 197 39.59 15.81 13.94
C THR A 197 39.06 14.38 13.99
N LEU A 198 39.69 13.55 14.84
CA LEU A 198 39.37 12.12 14.98
C LEU A 198 37.86 11.84 15.14
N LEU A 199 37.15 12.73 15.83
CA LEU A 199 35.70 12.61 16.06
C LEU A 199 34.88 12.96 14.81
N GLY A 200 35.29 13.96 14.03
CA GLY A 200 34.65 14.28 12.74
C GLY A 200 34.85 13.17 11.71
N GLN A 201 36.04 12.55 11.71
CA GLN A 201 36.37 11.45 10.82
C GLN A 201 35.62 10.15 11.18
N ALA A 202 35.50 9.84 12.48
CA ALA A 202 34.70 8.70 12.95
C ALA A 202 33.20 8.83 12.63
N ILE A 203 32.63 10.05 12.71
CA ILE A 203 31.22 10.29 12.34
C ILE A 203 31.01 10.18 10.83
N PHE A 204 31.98 10.62 10.03
CA PHE A 204 31.95 10.49 8.58
C PHE A 204 32.01 9.02 8.13
N ASP A 205 32.93 8.24 8.71
CA ASP A 205 33.09 6.81 8.41
C ASP A 205 31.85 5.99 8.82
N MET A 206 31.22 6.32 9.95
CA MET A 206 29.93 5.73 10.36
C MET A 206 28.79 6.02 9.36
N GLY A 207 28.85 7.15 8.66
CA GLY A 207 27.88 7.53 7.63
C GLY A 207 28.07 6.75 6.32
N GLU A 208 29.32 6.49 5.92
CA GLU A 208 29.66 5.72 4.72
C GLU A 208 29.23 4.26 4.84
N GLU A 209 29.40 3.63 6.01
CA GLU A 209 29.00 2.24 6.25
C GLU A 209 27.48 2.03 6.09
N LYS A 210 26.68 2.98 6.58
CA LYS A 210 25.21 2.95 6.41
C LYS A 210 24.79 3.11 4.94
N LEU A 211 25.52 3.90 4.15
CA LEU A 211 25.24 4.06 2.72
C LEU A 211 25.63 2.81 1.92
N TYR A 212 26.77 2.18 2.24
CA TYR A 212 27.22 0.94 1.62
C TYR A 212 26.25 -0.21 1.87
N VAL A 213 25.74 -0.35 3.10
CA VAL A 213 24.71 -1.34 3.44
C VAL A 213 23.44 -1.07 2.63
N LYS A 214 23.01 0.18 2.50
CA LYS A 214 21.82 0.54 1.72
C LYS A 214 21.98 0.24 0.22
N LYS A 215 23.18 0.43 -0.33
CA LYS A 215 23.49 0.13 -1.74
C LYS A 215 23.58 -1.37 -2.02
N LYS A 216 24.15 -2.14 -1.09
CA LYS A 216 24.20 -3.60 -1.16
C LYS A 216 22.82 -4.26 -1.07
N PHE A 217 21.86 -3.61 -0.41
CA PHE A 217 20.45 -4.04 -0.37
C PHE A 217 19.63 -3.63 -1.60
N SER A 218 20.07 -2.64 -2.39
CA SER A 218 19.40 -2.25 -3.65
C SER A 218 19.86 -3.05 -4.87
N GLU A 219 20.93 -3.84 -4.73
CA GLU A 219 21.47 -4.74 -5.77
C GLU A 219 20.93 -6.18 -5.66
N PHE A 220 20.02 -6.46 -4.71
CA PHE A 220 19.23 -7.69 -4.60
C PHE A 220 17.74 -7.40 -4.91
#